data_AF-A0A844EFX1-F1
#
_entry.id   AF-A0A844EFX1-F1
#
_cell.length_a   1.000
_cell.length_b   1.000
_cell.length_c   1.000
_cell.angle_alpha   90.00
_cell.angle_beta   90.00
_cell.angle_gamma   90.00
#
_symmetry.space_group_name_H-M   'P 1'
#
loop_
_entity.id
_entity.type
_entity.pdbx_description
1 polymer ?
#
loop_
_entity_poly.entity_id
_entity_poly.type
_entity_poly.pdbx_seq_one_letter_code
_entity_poly.pdbx_strand_id
1 'polypeptide(L)'
;MLRSRFNMPSHEELVKRMDSIPDHILRECPICHATFFSLRAGSNKTCPNCGYGFRITAKRRAKITFDSFEEIDRQMTIPDRYTDEKYLAKVKKAKKVT
;
A
#
# COMPACT_ATOMS: atom_id res chain seq x y z
N MET A 1 -4.58 22.03 -46.78
CA MET A 1 -5.30 21.59 -45.57
C MET A 1 -4.37 20.69 -44.76
N LEU A 2 -3.94 21.13 -43.58
CA LEU A 2 -3.10 20.31 -42.69
C LEU A 2 -3.93 19.13 -42.18
N ARG A 3 -3.57 17.90 -42.55
CA ARG A 3 -4.17 16.69 -41.98
C ARG A 3 -3.86 16.71 -40.48
N SER A 4 -4.91 16.63 -39.65
CA SER A 4 -4.77 16.48 -38.20
C SER A 4 -3.82 15.29 -37.94
N ARG A 5 -2.68 15.56 -37.29
CA ARG A 5 -1.73 14.52 -36.87
C ARG A 5 -2.17 13.78 -35.62
N PHE A 6 -3.29 14.20 -35.04
CA PHE A 6 -3.88 13.54 -33.88
C PHE A 6 -5.01 12.64 -34.35
N ASN A 7 -4.70 11.36 -34.53
CA ASN A 7 -5.69 10.31 -34.57
C ASN A 7 -6.04 9.94 -33.12
N MET A 8 -7.31 10.06 -32.77
CA MET A 8 -7.78 9.66 -31.45
C MET A 8 -7.75 8.12 -31.36
N PRO A 9 -7.09 7.54 -30.33
CA PRO A 9 -7.03 6.09 -30.19
C PRO A 9 -8.42 5.48 -30.02
N SER A 10 -8.57 4.22 -30.42
CA SER A 10 -9.83 3.50 -30.22
C SER A 10 -10.08 3.25 -28.73
N HIS A 11 -11.32 2.96 -28.36
CA HIS A 11 -11.68 2.67 -26.97
C HIS A 11 -10.87 1.49 -26.39
N GLU A 12 -10.63 0.45 -27.18
CA GLU A 12 -9.82 -0.71 -26.76
C GLU A 12 -8.35 -0.34 -26.51
N GLU A 13 -7.79 0.56 -27.33
CA GLU A 13 -6.44 1.08 -27.10
C GLU A 13 -6.34 1.91 -25.82
N LEU A 14 -7.39 2.69 -25.52
CA LEU A 14 -7.45 3.46 -24.27
C LEU A 14 -7.49 2.55 -23.04
N VAL A 15 -8.30 1.49 -23.06
CA VAL A 15 -8.37 0.52 -21.95
C VAL A 15 -7.02 -0.15 -21.71
N LYS A 16 -6.35 -0.65 -22.76
CA LYS A 16 -4.99 -1.24 -22.63
C LYS A 16 -3.97 -0.26 -22.06
N ARG A 17 -4.05 1.02 -22.44
CA ARG A 17 -3.16 2.06 -21.89
C ARG A 17 -3.47 2.33 -20.43
N MET A 18 -4.73 2.36 -20.03
CA MET A 18 -5.12 2.54 -18.62
C MET A 18 -4.64 1.39 -17.75
N ASP A 19 -4.77 0.13 -18.22
CA ASP A 19 -4.28 -1.06 -17.50
C ASP A 19 -2.75 -1.05 -17.32
N SER A 20 -2.03 -0.36 -18.21
CA SER A 20 -0.57 -0.22 -18.13
C SER A 20 -0.10 0.84 -17.12
N ILE A 21 -1.00 1.69 -16.63
CA ILE A 21 -0.67 2.73 -15.65
C ILE A 21 -0.56 2.05 -14.27
N PRO A 22 0.61 2.10 -13.62
CA PRO A 22 0.76 1.48 -12.32
C PRO A 22 -0.11 2.17 -11.27
N ASP A 23 -0.89 1.37 -10.54
CA ASP A 23 -1.62 1.85 -9.37
C ASP A 23 -0.66 2.34 -8.27
N HIS A 24 -1.15 3.27 -7.44
CA HIS A 24 -0.47 3.76 -6.23
C HIS A 24 0.84 4.56 -6.44
N ILE A 25 1.09 5.08 -7.64
CA ILE A 25 2.21 6.01 -7.91
C ILE A 25 2.07 7.29 -7.10
N LEU A 26 0.86 7.86 -7.05
CA LEU A 26 0.54 9.07 -6.31
C LEU A 26 -0.12 8.73 -4.99
N ARG A 27 0.17 9.54 -3.97
CA ARG A 27 -0.48 9.48 -2.66
C ARG A 27 -0.84 10.88 -2.20
N GLU A 28 -1.99 10.97 -1.56
CA GLU A 28 -2.42 12.16 -0.85
C GLU A 28 -2.10 12.03 0.65
N CYS A 29 -1.63 13.10 1.26
CA CYS A 29 -1.47 13.18 2.71
C CYS A 29 -2.80 13.46 3.40
N PRO A 30 -3.24 12.67 4.40
CA PRO A 30 -4.49 12.93 5.12
C PRO A 30 -4.44 14.15 6.05
N ILE A 31 -3.27 14.76 6.23
CA ILE A 31 -3.08 15.91 7.14
C ILE A 31 -2.93 17.22 6.37
N CYS A 32 -2.05 17.27 5.35
CA CYS A 32 -1.81 18.49 4.59
C CYS A 32 -2.42 18.47 3.19
N HIS A 33 -3.09 17.37 2.79
CA HIS A 33 -3.71 17.18 1.48
C HIS A 33 -2.79 17.35 0.26
N ALA A 34 -1.47 17.42 0.49
CA ALA A 34 -0.50 17.43 -0.59
C ALA A 34 -0.51 16.08 -1.29
N THR A 35 -0.66 16.11 -2.60
CA THR A 35 -0.48 14.95 -3.48
C THR A 35 0.96 14.89 -3.93
N PHE A 36 1.61 13.75 -3.72
CA PHE A 36 3.00 13.56 -4.09
C PHE A 36 3.28 12.10 -4.51
N PHE A 37 4.39 11.89 -5.20
CA PHE A 37 4.83 10.56 -5.59
C PHE A 37 5.17 9.70 -4.36
N SER A 38 4.62 8.48 -4.28
CA SER A 38 4.85 7.50 -3.21
C SER A 38 6.34 7.23 -2.90
N LEU A 39 7.22 7.44 -3.87
CA LEU A 39 8.68 7.32 -3.75
C LEU A 39 9.28 8.43 -2.86
N ARG A 40 8.73 9.66 -2.93
CA ARG A 40 9.19 10.81 -2.11
C ARG A 40 8.92 10.62 -0.62
N ALA A 41 8.07 9.66 -0.25
CA ALA A 41 7.85 9.30 1.15
C ALA A 41 9.07 8.63 1.81
N GLY A 42 10.05 8.17 1.02
CA GLY A 42 11.26 7.53 1.50
C GLY A 42 11.04 6.17 2.20
N SER A 43 12.07 5.73 2.92
CA SER A 43 12.06 4.52 3.75
C SER A 43 11.06 4.63 4.89
N ASN A 44 11.05 5.78 5.57
CA ASN A 44 10.24 6.06 6.75
C ASN A 44 8.76 6.29 6.46
N LYS A 45 8.38 6.37 5.18
CA LYS A 45 7.00 6.68 4.73
C LYS A 45 6.47 7.91 5.45
N THR A 46 7.16 9.03 5.28
CA THR A 46 6.76 10.33 5.82
C THR A 46 6.28 11.26 4.70
N CYS A 47 5.35 12.16 5.00
CA CYS A 47 4.96 13.18 4.06
C CYS A 47 6.13 14.16 3.85
N PRO A 48 6.56 14.41 2.60
CA PRO A 48 7.65 15.35 2.32
C PRO A 48 7.26 16.81 2.59
N ASN A 49 5.96 17.11 2.69
CA ASN A 49 5.46 18.48 2.90
C ASN A 49 5.32 18.82 4.40
N CYS A 50 4.64 17.96 5.17
CA CYS A 50 4.35 18.24 6.59
C CYS A 50 5.01 17.28 7.59
N GLY A 51 5.78 16.29 7.13
CA GLY A 51 6.44 15.32 8.02
C GLY A 51 5.53 14.22 8.58
N TYR A 52 4.24 14.20 8.26
CA TYR A 52 3.32 13.17 8.76
C TYR A 52 3.79 11.74 8.43
N GLY A 53 3.97 10.91 9.46
CA GLY A 53 4.34 9.50 9.32
C GLY A 53 3.14 8.65 8.92
N PHE A 54 3.15 8.09 7.72
CA PHE A 54 2.11 7.18 7.27
C PHE A 54 2.18 5.85 8.04
N ARG A 55 1.03 5.17 8.15
CA ARG A 55 0.97 3.82 8.72
C ARG A 55 1.84 2.87 7.89
N ILE A 56 2.70 2.13 8.57
CA ILE A 56 3.54 1.06 8.00
C ILE A 56 3.26 -0.26 8.70
N THR A 57 3.58 -1.36 8.03
CA THR A 57 3.45 -2.71 8.60
C THR A 57 4.48 -2.96 9.69
N ALA A 58 4.17 -3.89 10.62
CA ALA A 58 5.06 -4.25 11.73
C ALA A 58 6.46 -4.68 11.22
N LYS A 59 6.52 -5.55 10.19
CA LYS A 59 7.78 -5.98 9.57
C LYS A 59 8.60 -4.83 8.99
N ARG A 60 7.91 -3.86 8.36
CA ARG A 60 8.60 -2.67 7.81
C ARG A 60 9.14 -1.79 8.92
N ARG A 61 8.42 -1.64 10.03
CA ARG A 61 8.92 -0.93 11.21
C ARG A 61 10.18 -1.59 11.74
N ALA A 62 10.16 -2.90 11.96
CA ALA A 62 11.33 -3.65 12.41
C ALA A 62 12.55 -3.42 11.50
N LYS A 63 12.36 -3.49 10.18
CA LYS A 63 13.44 -3.24 9.19
C LYS A 63 14.05 -1.83 9.24
N ILE A 64 13.28 -0.82 9.64
CA ILE A 64 13.75 0.57 9.71
C ILE A 64 14.40 0.87 11.07
N THR A 65 13.98 0.14 12.11
CA THR A 65 14.38 0.40 13.49
C THR A 65 15.61 -0.39 13.93
N PHE A 66 15.77 -1.63 13.47
CA PHE A 66 16.83 -2.52 13.90
C PHE A 66 17.83 -2.82 12.78
N ASP A 67 19.11 -2.90 13.11
CA ASP A 67 20.16 -3.34 12.17
C ASP A 67 20.05 -4.85 11.87
N SER A 68 19.76 -5.64 12.91
CA SER A 68 19.45 -7.06 12.81
C SER A 68 18.19 -7.37 13.61
N PHE A 69 17.26 -8.14 13.03
CA PHE A 69 16.00 -8.51 13.67
C PHE A 69 15.75 -10.01 13.53
N GLU A 70 15.56 -10.69 14.67
CA GLU A 70 15.16 -12.09 14.75
C GLU A 70 13.75 -12.17 15.37
N GLU A 71 12.84 -12.83 14.66
CA GLU A 71 11.44 -12.97 15.08
C GLU A 71 11.29 -14.15 16.04
N ILE A 72 10.87 -13.87 17.26
CA ILE A 72 10.55 -14.89 18.28
C ILE A 72 9.06 -15.26 18.22
N ASP A 73 8.73 -16.52 18.52
CA ASP A 73 7.37 -17.05 18.64
C ASP A 73 6.45 -16.82 17.41
N ARG A 74 7.03 -16.89 16.21
CA ARG A 74 6.30 -16.69 14.94
C ARG A 74 5.05 -17.56 14.77
N GLN A 75 5.04 -18.75 15.39
CA GLN A 75 3.94 -19.71 15.32
C GLN A 75 2.82 -19.43 16.34
N MET A 76 3.01 -18.47 17.24
CA MET A 76 2.00 -18.10 18.23
C MET A 76 0.71 -17.67 17.53
N THR A 77 -0.40 -18.28 17.92
CA THR A 77 -1.72 -18.03 17.37
C THR A 77 -2.75 -18.01 18.48
N ILE A 78 -3.99 -17.68 18.14
CA ILE A 78 -5.12 -17.76 19.05
C ILE A 78 -5.24 -19.17 19.67
N PRO A 79 -5.52 -19.28 20.97
CA PRO A 79 -5.82 -20.56 21.63
C PRO A 79 -7.07 -21.27 21.09
N ASP A 80 -7.07 -22.61 21.10
CA ASP A 80 -8.19 -23.43 20.60
C ASP A 80 -9.49 -23.31 21.41
N ARG A 81 -9.42 -22.77 22.63
CA ARG A 81 -10.60 -22.49 23.47
C ARG A 81 -11.55 -21.46 22.85
N TYR A 82 -11.10 -20.66 21.88
CA TYR A 82 -11.93 -19.67 21.20
C TYR A 82 -12.68 -20.32 20.04
N THR A 83 -13.90 -20.80 20.30
CA THR A 83 -14.71 -21.55 19.34
C THR A 83 -15.74 -20.72 18.58
N ASP A 84 -15.88 -19.42 18.88
CA ASP A 84 -16.83 -18.53 18.21
C ASP A 84 -16.50 -18.40 16.71
N GLU A 85 -17.42 -18.85 15.85
CA GLU A 85 -17.22 -18.89 14.39
C GLU A 85 -16.96 -17.50 13.78
N LYS A 86 -17.64 -16.46 14.30
CA LYS A 86 -17.48 -15.09 13.80
C LYS A 86 -16.10 -14.55 14.14
N TYR A 87 -15.58 -14.87 15.31
CA TYR A 87 -14.22 -14.53 15.74
C TYR A 87 -13.18 -15.25 14.88
N LEU A 88 -13.31 -16.56 14.68
CA LEU A 88 -12.41 -17.35 13.83
C LEU A 88 -12.39 -16.82 12.38
N ALA A 89 -13.55 -16.44 11.84
CA ALA A 89 -13.65 -15.82 10.52
C ALA A 89 -12.91 -14.47 10.44
N LYS A 90 -13.02 -13.62 11.48
CA LYS A 90 -12.28 -12.34 11.58
C LYS A 90 -10.77 -12.58 11.60
N VAL A 91 -10.30 -13.55 12.37
CA VAL A 91 -8.88 -13.90 12.48
C VAL A 91 -8.35 -14.41 11.13
N LYS A 92 -9.08 -15.30 10.45
CA LYS A 92 -8.71 -15.80 9.11
C LYS A 92 -8.63 -14.67 8.09
N LYS A 93 -9.58 -13.72 8.12
CA LYS A 93 -9.55 -12.54 7.26
C LYS A 93 -8.34 -11.64 7.55
N ALA A 94 -8.07 -11.36 8.82
CA ALA A 94 -6.93 -10.53 9.22
C ALA A 94 -5.58 -11.11 8.77
N LYS A 95 -5.39 -12.43 8.93
CA LYS A 95 -4.18 -13.17 8.48
C LYS A 95 -3.97 -13.16 6.97
N LYS A 96 -5.04 -12.98 6.17
CA LYS A 96 -4.93 -12.90 4.69
C LYS A 96 -4.58 -11.49 4.21
N VAL A 97 -5.04 -10.47 4.93
CA VAL A 97 -4.84 -9.06 4.56
C VAL A 97 -3.48 -8.52 5.02
N THR A 98 -2.96 -9.03 6.13
CA THR A 98 -1.72 -8.57 6.79
C THR A 98 -0.55 -9.48 6.46
#